data_AF-A0A530BUE5-F1
#
_entry.id   AF-A0A530BUE5-F1
#
_cell.length_a   1.000
_cell.length_b   1.000
_cell.length_c   1.000
_cell.angle_alpha   90.00
_cell.angle_beta   90.00
_cell.angle_gamma   90.00
#
_symmetry.space_group_name_H-M   'P 1'
#
loop_
_entity.id
_entity.type
_entity.pdbx_description
1 polymer ?
#
loop_
_entity_poly.entity_id
_entity_poly.type
_entity_poly.pdbx_seq_one_letter_code
_entity_poly.pdbx_strand_id
1 'polypeptide(L)'
;MHRRSLMDVTRREFLAPLCVSVAMPLTVGRALAQAAAEQSAAIAPLPDWSKVKLQLWKYNNPFVPSQWSEPKLGGYGWKGSNVKIVDGALQLTVSEKASAQVIAGAKSDSGSARWEVDVTLPTMKPGLIAAPLWTFNDKAHEEIDFEIVGTKGLQLTVWANVDNQHKSVW
;
A
#
# COMPACT_ATOMS: atom_id res chain seq x y z
N MET A 1 -74.44 -4.23 -30.69
CA MET A 1 -74.90 -5.39 -31.49
C MET A 1 -73.74 -5.83 -32.38
N HIS A 2 -72.99 -6.85 -31.96
CA HIS A 2 -71.81 -7.38 -32.66
C HIS A 2 -72.22 -8.34 -33.78
N ARG A 3 -71.48 -8.37 -34.89
CA ARG A 3 -71.50 -9.43 -35.90
C ARG A 3 -70.08 -9.87 -36.24
N ARG A 4 -69.90 -11.19 -36.15
CA ARG A 4 -69.10 -12.10 -37.00
C ARG A 4 -67.56 -11.94 -36.93
N SER A 5 -66.74 -12.98 -37.03
CA SER A 5 -66.91 -14.44 -37.19
C SER A 5 -65.51 -15.05 -37.40
N LEU A 6 -65.24 -16.21 -36.77
CA LEU A 6 -64.39 -17.37 -37.17
C LEU A 6 -62.88 -17.14 -37.47
N MET A 7 -61.98 -17.70 -36.64
CA MET A 7 -61.26 -19.00 -36.79
C MET A 7 -60.12 -18.92 -37.84
N ASP A 8 -58.89 -19.41 -37.62
CA ASP A 8 -58.50 -20.60 -36.86
C ASP A 8 -56.98 -20.69 -36.60
N VAL A 9 -56.62 -21.48 -35.56
CA VAL A 9 -55.47 -22.43 -35.46
C VAL A 9 -54.04 -21.87 -35.64
N THR A 10 -53.06 -21.95 -34.74
CA THR A 10 -52.64 -23.01 -33.79
C THR A 10 -51.58 -22.41 -32.83
N ARG A 11 -51.56 -22.75 -31.53
CA ARG A 11 -50.45 -22.38 -30.62
C ARG A 11 -49.72 -23.65 -30.15
N ARG A 12 -48.45 -23.76 -30.56
CA ARG A 12 -47.49 -24.82 -30.26
C ARG A 12 -47.20 -24.96 -28.76
N GLU A 13 -47.14 -26.21 -28.31
CA GLU A 13 -46.62 -26.63 -27.01
C GLU A 13 -45.08 -26.74 -27.00
N PHE A 14 -44.54 -26.39 -25.83
CA PHE A 14 -43.34 -26.88 -25.13
C PHE A 14 -42.17 -27.51 -25.91
N LEU A 15 -41.02 -26.83 -25.87
CA LEU A 15 -39.69 -27.45 -25.75
C LEU A 15 -38.81 -26.59 -24.84
N ALA A 16 -38.30 -27.18 -23.75
CA ALA A 16 -37.34 -26.57 -22.83
C ALA A 16 -35.92 -26.59 -23.42
N PRO A 17 -35.07 -25.57 -23.17
CA PRO A 17 -33.66 -25.65 -23.52
C PRO A 17 -32.89 -26.47 -22.48
N LEU A 18 -32.13 -27.46 -22.94
CA LEU A 18 -31.10 -28.15 -22.16
C LEU A 18 -29.99 -27.17 -21.75
N CYS A 19 -29.70 -27.08 -20.45
CA CYS A 19 -28.45 -26.51 -19.96
C CYS A 19 -27.29 -27.46 -20.30
N VAL A 20 -26.42 -27.05 -21.22
CA VAL A 20 -25.12 -27.70 -21.43
C VAL A 20 -24.17 -27.18 -20.36
N SER A 21 -23.94 -27.95 -19.30
CA SER A 21 -22.85 -27.70 -18.36
C SER A 21 -21.53 -28.13 -19.00
N VAL A 22 -20.72 -27.15 -19.42
CA VAL A 22 -19.33 -27.41 -19.79
C VAL A 22 -18.55 -27.71 -18.50
N ALA A 23 -18.16 -28.97 -18.31
CA ALA A 23 -17.26 -29.36 -17.24
C ALA A 23 -15.87 -28.75 -17.54
N MET A 24 -15.51 -27.69 -16.81
CA MET A 24 -14.14 -27.16 -16.82
C MET A 24 -13.19 -28.23 -16.26
N PRO A 25 -12.05 -28.51 -16.92
CA PRO A 25 -11.11 -29.53 -16.44
C PRO A 25 -10.50 -29.10 -15.09
N LEU A 26 -10.65 -29.99 -14.09
CA LEU A 26 -10.17 -29.90 -12.70
C LEU A 26 -8.66 -29.61 -12.55
N THR A 27 -7.89 -29.66 -13.64
CA THR A 27 -6.45 -29.38 -13.67
C THR A 27 -6.12 -27.89 -13.60
N VAL A 28 -6.98 -26.99 -14.08
CA VAL A 28 -6.73 -25.52 -13.99
C VAL A 28 -7.00 -25.01 -12.56
N GLY A 29 -7.98 -25.60 -11.88
CA GLY A 29 -8.28 -25.26 -10.48
C GLY A 29 -7.15 -25.61 -9.51
N ARG A 30 -6.39 -26.68 -9.78
CA ARG A 30 -5.21 -27.03 -8.97
C ARG A 30 -4.05 -26.06 -9.17
N ALA A 31 -3.80 -25.56 -10.39
CA ALA A 31 -2.72 -24.59 -10.62
C ALA A 31 -3.01 -23.23 -9.96
N LEU A 32 -4.27 -22.79 -9.94
CA LEU A 32 -4.70 -21.56 -9.25
C LEU A 32 -4.72 -21.72 -7.72
N ALA A 33 -5.09 -22.88 -7.21
CA ALA A 33 -5.02 -23.19 -5.77
C ALA A 33 -3.57 -23.37 -5.27
N GLN A 34 -2.66 -23.84 -6.12
CA GLN A 34 -1.23 -23.94 -5.80
C GLN A 34 -0.55 -22.57 -5.75
N ALA A 35 -1.02 -21.58 -6.52
CA ALA A 35 -0.55 -20.19 -6.45
C ALA A 35 -1.09 -19.42 -5.24
N ALA A 36 -2.27 -19.80 -4.72
CA ALA A 36 -2.85 -19.21 -3.51
C ALA A 36 -2.29 -19.83 -2.20
N ALA A 37 -1.49 -20.88 -2.31
CA ALA A 37 -0.78 -21.52 -1.21
C ALA A 37 0.70 -21.12 -1.20
N GLU A 38 1.03 -19.88 -1.56
CA GLU A 38 2.21 -19.26 -0.95
C GLU A 38 1.87 -19.17 0.54
N GLN A 39 2.48 -20.08 1.30
CA GLN A 39 2.57 -20.00 2.75
C GLN A 39 2.69 -18.53 3.12
N SER A 40 1.80 -18.05 4.00
CA SER A 40 2.07 -16.85 4.77
C SER A 40 3.41 -17.07 5.43
N ALA A 41 4.47 -16.65 4.74
CA ALA A 41 5.82 -16.79 5.21
C ALA A 41 5.80 -16.05 6.53
N ALA A 42 6.10 -16.76 7.62
CA ALA A 42 6.16 -16.17 8.94
C ALA A 42 6.94 -14.87 8.80
N ILE A 43 6.30 -13.76 9.15
CA ILE A 43 6.87 -12.42 8.96
C ILE A 43 8.23 -12.45 9.64
N ALA A 44 9.29 -12.22 8.85
CA ALA A 44 10.64 -12.22 9.38
C ALA A 44 10.69 -11.25 10.57
N PRO A 45 11.30 -11.63 11.69
CA PRO A 45 11.37 -10.76 12.86
C PRO A 45 12.04 -9.44 12.47
N LEU A 46 11.52 -8.34 13.01
CA LEU A 46 12.14 -7.02 12.82
C LEU A 46 13.57 -7.06 13.36
N PRO A 47 14.51 -6.31 12.76
CA PRO A 47 15.85 -6.17 13.33
C PRO A 47 15.78 -5.68 14.79
N ASP A 48 16.60 -6.26 15.67
CA ASP A 48 16.68 -5.82 17.06
C ASP A 48 17.37 -4.45 17.15
N TRP A 49 16.58 -3.42 17.45
CA TRP A 49 17.01 -2.04 17.59
C TRP A 49 17.11 -1.60 19.05
N SER A 50 17.01 -2.52 20.02
CA SER A 50 17.04 -2.21 21.45
C SER A 50 18.28 -1.44 21.92
N LYS A 51 19.39 -1.54 21.16
CA LYS A 51 20.66 -0.85 21.42
C LYS A 51 20.90 0.39 20.53
N VAL A 52 19.99 0.70 19.61
CA VAL A 52 20.09 1.84 18.69
C VAL A 52 19.00 2.85 19.03
N LYS A 53 19.41 4.12 19.18
CA LYS A 53 18.50 5.23 19.42
C LYS A 53 18.44 6.14 18.19
N LEU A 54 17.56 5.82 17.24
CA LEU A 54 17.08 6.80 16.26
C LEU A 54 15.95 7.58 16.91
N GLN A 55 16.20 8.84 17.26
CA GLN A 55 15.32 9.60 18.14
C GLN A 55 14.75 10.82 17.41
N LEU A 56 13.42 10.91 17.40
CA LEU A 56 12.72 12.17 17.24
C LEU A 56 12.98 13.05 18.49
N TRP A 57 12.71 14.35 18.43
CA TRP A 57 12.80 15.32 19.56
C TRP A 57 12.17 14.85 20.89
N LYS A 58 11.30 13.83 20.83
CA LYS A 58 10.73 13.12 21.97
C LYS A 58 11.55 11.86 22.31
N TYR A 59 12.52 12.03 23.22
CA TYR A 59 13.55 11.04 23.59
C TYR A 59 13.06 9.66 24.07
N ASN A 60 11.79 9.52 24.45
CA ASN A 60 11.19 8.25 24.89
C ASN A 60 10.41 7.51 23.79
N ASN A 61 10.45 8.00 22.54
CA ASN A 61 9.76 7.38 21.42
C ASN A 61 10.73 7.10 20.25
N PRO A 62 11.45 5.96 20.27
CA PRO A 62 12.40 5.61 19.22
C PRO A 62 11.68 5.30 17.91
N PHE A 63 12.36 5.52 16.78
CA PHE A 63 11.93 5.00 15.50
C PHE A 63 12.10 3.48 15.43
N VAL A 64 11.18 2.80 14.74
CA VAL A 64 11.20 1.36 14.52
C VAL A 64 10.99 1.04 13.03
N PRO A 65 11.59 -0.03 12.50
CA PRO A 65 11.33 -0.47 11.12
C PRO A 65 9.86 -0.87 10.91
N SER A 66 9.28 -0.48 9.78
CA SER A 66 7.94 -0.89 9.38
C SER A 66 7.96 -2.23 8.62
N GLN A 67 6.89 -3.02 8.77
CA GLN A 67 6.71 -4.29 8.06
C GLN A 67 5.26 -4.46 7.61
N TRP A 68 4.99 -4.19 6.34
CA TRP A 68 3.65 -4.30 5.74
C TRP A 68 3.75 -4.44 4.22
N SER A 69 2.65 -4.83 3.57
CA SER A 69 2.57 -5.00 2.12
C SER A 69 1.48 -4.10 1.54
N GLU A 70 1.67 -3.58 0.33
CA GLU A 70 0.67 -2.83 -0.42
C GLU A 70 0.14 -3.70 -1.58
N PRO A 71 -1.04 -4.33 -1.44
CA PRO A 71 -1.58 -5.22 -2.48
C PRO A 71 -1.76 -4.53 -3.83
N LYS A 72 -2.06 -3.22 -3.85
CA LYS A 72 -2.24 -2.46 -5.10
C LYS A 72 -0.95 -2.32 -5.91
N LEU A 73 0.20 -2.54 -5.28
CA LEU A 73 1.52 -2.50 -5.90
C LEU A 73 2.05 -3.92 -6.21
N GLY A 74 1.16 -4.89 -6.44
CA GLY A 74 1.56 -6.24 -6.88
C GLY A 74 2.36 -7.03 -5.84
N GLY A 75 2.08 -6.81 -4.55
CA GLY A 75 2.79 -7.47 -3.45
C GLY A 75 4.11 -6.79 -3.07
N TYR A 76 4.40 -5.61 -3.62
CA TYR A 76 5.44 -4.74 -3.11
C TYR A 76 5.20 -4.44 -1.62
N GLY A 77 6.27 -4.42 -0.83
CA GLY A 77 6.13 -4.24 0.62
C GLY A 77 7.31 -3.57 1.29
N TRP A 78 7.03 -3.00 2.44
CA TRP A 78 8.03 -2.46 3.35
C TRP A 78 8.59 -3.59 4.19
N LYS A 79 9.91 -3.76 4.12
CA LYS A 79 10.60 -4.85 4.80
C LYS A 79 11.50 -4.30 5.88
N GLY A 80 11.31 -4.75 7.12
CA GLY A 80 12.19 -4.39 8.24
C GLY A 80 13.64 -4.80 7.97
N SER A 81 13.86 -5.90 7.24
CA SER A 81 15.20 -6.37 6.82
C SER A 81 15.95 -5.40 5.90
N ASN A 82 15.26 -4.45 5.27
CA ASN A 82 15.87 -3.43 4.41
C ASN A 82 16.29 -2.17 5.19
N VAL A 83 16.10 -2.17 6.51
CA VAL A 83 16.45 -1.08 7.42
C VAL A 83 17.64 -1.52 8.27
N LYS A 84 18.75 -0.79 8.19
CA LYS A 84 19.98 -1.10 8.92
C LYS A 84 20.59 0.14 9.55
N ILE A 85 21.38 -0.08 10.58
CA ILE A 85 22.27 0.94 11.14
C ILE A 85 23.68 0.52 10.81
N VAL A 86 24.37 1.38 10.06
CA VAL A 86 25.75 1.15 9.63
C VAL A 86 26.52 2.40 10.00
N ASP A 87 27.56 2.25 10.81
CA ASP A 87 28.43 3.34 11.26
C ASP A 87 27.67 4.54 11.87
N GLY A 88 26.57 4.26 12.60
CA GLY A 88 25.74 5.28 13.25
C GLY A 88 24.73 5.97 12.33
N ALA A 89 24.68 5.63 11.04
CA ALA A 89 23.72 6.15 10.09
C ALA A 89 22.57 5.16 9.83
N LEU A 90 21.35 5.70 9.66
CA LEU A 90 20.21 4.93 9.16
C LEU A 90 20.38 4.67 7.66
N GLN A 91 20.49 3.40 7.30
CA GLN A 91 20.52 2.95 5.92
C GLN A 91 19.19 2.28 5.56
N LEU A 92 18.54 2.83 4.53
CA LEU A 92 17.35 2.28 3.91
C LEU A 92 17.72 1.73 2.54
N THR A 93 17.31 0.49 2.26
CA THR A 93 17.53 -0.15 0.95
C THR A 93 16.21 -0.40 0.24
N VAL A 94 16.18 -0.12 -1.06
CA VAL A 94 15.03 -0.41 -1.93
C VAL A 94 15.46 -1.41 -3.01
N SER A 95 14.54 -2.27 -3.40
CA SER A 95 14.68 -3.18 -4.53
C SER A 95 13.42 -3.14 -5.40
N GLU A 96 13.42 -3.90 -6.49
CA GLU A 96 12.25 -4.02 -7.37
C GLU A 96 10.98 -4.51 -6.65
N LYS A 97 11.13 -5.27 -5.56
CA LYS A 97 10.01 -5.90 -4.85
C LYS A 97 9.79 -5.39 -3.42
N ALA A 98 10.65 -4.53 -2.91
CA ALA A 98 10.58 -4.11 -1.52
C ALA A 98 11.13 -2.70 -1.27
N SER A 99 10.52 -2.01 -0.31
CA SER A 99 10.99 -0.74 0.25
C SER A 99 11.43 -0.89 1.70
N ALA A 100 11.82 0.23 2.29
CA ALA A 100 12.25 0.39 3.66
C ALA A 100 11.62 1.66 4.24
N GLN A 101 11.15 1.59 5.49
CA GLN A 101 10.60 2.73 6.23
C GLN A 101 10.89 2.52 7.71
N VAL A 102 11.12 3.63 8.40
CA VAL A 102 11.01 3.70 9.86
C VAL A 102 9.88 4.63 10.23
N ILE A 103 9.16 4.30 11.30
CA ILE A 103 8.10 5.13 11.88
C ILE A 103 8.35 5.32 13.37
N ALA A 104 7.74 6.34 13.99
CA ALA A 104 7.76 6.47 15.44
C ALA A 104 7.13 5.22 16.09
N GLY A 105 7.80 4.62 17.08
CA GLY A 105 7.36 3.38 17.72
C GLY A 105 6.09 3.52 18.58
N ALA A 106 5.71 4.74 18.92
CA ALA A 106 4.49 5.11 19.61
C ALA A 106 3.93 6.43 19.07
N LYS A 107 2.79 6.87 19.61
CA LYS A 107 2.14 8.12 19.21
C LYS A 107 3.01 9.35 19.55
N SER A 108 3.31 10.16 18.54
CA SER A 108 4.12 11.39 18.62
C SER A 108 3.30 12.66 18.39
N ASP A 109 2.18 12.79 19.11
CA ASP A 109 1.34 13.99 18.99
C ASP A 109 2.09 15.23 19.50
N SER A 110 2.06 16.31 18.70
CA SER A 110 2.44 17.65 19.13
C SER A 110 1.64 18.69 18.35
N GLY A 111 1.24 19.77 19.02
CA GLY A 111 0.63 20.93 18.35
C GLY A 111 1.66 21.79 17.58
N SER A 112 2.95 21.61 17.86
CA SER A 112 4.05 22.27 17.17
C SER A 112 5.35 21.49 17.36
N ALA A 113 6.14 21.33 16.31
CA ALA A 113 7.47 20.71 16.42
C ALA A 113 8.41 21.26 15.35
N ARG A 114 9.72 21.10 15.58
CA ARG A 114 10.75 21.23 14.56
C ARG A 114 11.24 19.83 14.22
N TRP A 115 11.24 19.51 12.93
CA TRP A 115 11.75 18.25 12.39
C TRP A 115 12.88 18.56 11.43
N GLU A 116 14.00 17.87 11.61
CA GLU A 116 15.18 18.01 10.76
C GLU A 116 15.75 16.63 10.51
N VAL A 117 16.18 16.39 9.26
CA VAL A 117 16.77 15.13 8.83
C VAL A 117 17.95 15.46 7.93
N ASP A 118 19.13 14.97 8.32
CA ASP A 118 20.28 14.92 7.42
C ASP A 118 20.21 13.64 6.61
N VAL A 119 20.19 13.76 5.29
CA VAL A 119 20.02 12.62 4.38
C VAL A 119 21.07 12.63 3.29
N THR A 120 21.65 11.46 3.04
CA THR A 120 22.39 11.18 1.81
C THR A 120 21.50 10.35 0.90
N LEU A 121 21.26 10.85 -0.30
CA LEU A 121 20.42 10.17 -1.28
C LEU A 121 21.24 9.17 -2.10
N PRO A 122 20.64 8.04 -2.52
CA PRO A 122 21.25 7.22 -3.56
C PRO A 122 21.32 8.00 -4.87
N THR A 123 21.95 7.42 -5.90
CA THR A 123 21.76 7.92 -7.27
C THR A 123 20.29 7.80 -7.64
N MET A 124 19.57 8.92 -7.65
CA MET A 124 18.15 8.94 -7.94
C MET A 124 17.88 8.50 -9.38
N LYS A 125 16.82 7.70 -9.55
CA LYS A 125 16.36 7.15 -10.83
C LYS A 125 14.90 7.52 -11.06
N PRO A 126 14.41 7.61 -12.31
CA PRO A 126 12.99 7.75 -12.58
C PRO A 126 12.16 6.70 -11.83
N GLY A 127 11.09 7.13 -11.17
CA GLY A 127 10.21 6.25 -10.39
C GLY A 127 10.66 5.97 -8.95
N LEU A 128 11.89 6.31 -8.55
CA LEU A 128 12.32 6.21 -7.16
C LEU A 128 11.85 7.43 -6.36
N ILE A 129 11.17 7.21 -5.25
CA ILE A 129 10.84 8.25 -4.28
C ILE A 129 11.64 7.99 -3.01
N ALA A 130 12.39 8.99 -2.55
CA ALA A 130 12.96 9.01 -1.21
C ALA A 130 12.16 10.02 -0.39
N ALA A 131 11.57 9.59 0.73
CA ALA A 131 10.85 10.45 1.66
C ALA A 131 11.61 10.51 2.99
N PRO A 132 12.64 11.37 3.12
CA PRO A 132 13.44 11.44 4.35
C PRO A 132 12.62 11.90 5.56
N LEU A 133 11.57 12.68 5.31
CA LEU A 133 10.65 13.16 6.33
C LEU A 133 9.23 13.23 5.74
N TRP A 134 8.28 12.68 6.47
CA TRP A 134 6.86 12.92 6.26
C TRP A 134 6.17 12.84 7.62
N THR A 135 5.05 13.54 7.79
CA THR A 135 4.27 13.53 9.02
C THR A 135 2.80 13.39 8.70
N PHE A 136 2.10 12.52 9.42
CA PHE A 136 0.68 12.31 9.26
C PHE A 136 -0.08 12.54 10.56
N ASN A 137 -1.17 13.31 10.48
CA ASN A 137 -2.13 13.51 11.55
C ASN A 137 -3.36 12.64 11.29
N ASP A 138 -3.41 11.48 11.93
CA ASP A 138 -4.50 10.51 11.78
C ASP A 138 -5.87 11.08 12.16
N LYS A 139 -5.94 12.02 13.13
CA LYS A 139 -7.22 12.61 13.56
C LYS A 139 -7.82 13.54 12.50
N ALA A 140 -6.98 14.29 11.80
CA ALA A 140 -7.42 15.27 10.80
C ALA A 140 -7.32 14.75 9.36
N HIS A 141 -6.65 13.60 9.15
CA HIS A 141 -6.26 13.08 7.84
C HIS A 141 -5.43 14.09 7.03
N GLU A 142 -4.48 14.72 7.70
CA GLU A 142 -3.55 15.71 7.14
C GLU A 142 -2.15 15.11 7.04
N GLU A 143 -1.41 15.52 6.02
CA GLU A 143 -0.06 15.03 5.77
C GLU A 143 0.86 16.18 5.32
N ILE A 144 2.14 16.09 5.70
CA ILE A 144 3.20 16.95 5.18
C ILE A 144 4.31 16.05 4.70
N ASP A 145 4.63 16.15 3.41
CA ASP A 145 5.58 15.30 2.72
C ASP A 145 6.82 16.08 2.30
N PHE A 146 8.00 15.55 2.62
CA PHE A 146 9.27 15.99 2.06
C PHE A 146 9.84 14.84 1.23
N GLU A 147 9.61 14.88 -0.08
CA GLU A 147 9.93 13.78 -0.99
C GLU A 147 10.86 14.21 -2.10
N ILE A 148 11.92 13.44 -2.35
CA ILE A 148 12.72 13.59 -3.57
C ILE A 148 12.19 12.61 -4.60
N VAL A 149 11.61 13.14 -5.68
CA VAL A 149 10.91 12.35 -6.70
C VAL A 149 11.79 12.16 -7.93
N GLY A 150 12.43 10.99 -8.00
CA GLY A 150 13.31 10.58 -9.08
C GLY A 150 14.33 11.66 -9.42
N THR A 151 14.39 12.05 -10.69
CA THR A 151 15.31 13.09 -11.17
C THR A 151 14.71 14.50 -11.13
N LYS A 152 13.50 14.67 -10.58
CA LYS A 152 12.81 15.98 -10.51
C LYS A 152 13.27 16.82 -9.32
N GLY A 153 13.86 16.19 -8.30
CA GLY A 153 14.32 16.86 -7.09
C GLY A 153 13.28 16.83 -5.97
N LEU A 154 13.45 17.74 -5.00
CA LEU A 154 12.59 17.85 -3.82
C LEU A 154 11.22 18.40 -4.19
N GLN A 155 10.18 17.70 -3.75
CA GLN A 155 8.80 18.08 -3.73
C GLN A 155 8.35 18.17 -2.27
N LEU A 156 7.70 19.28 -1.94
CA LEU A 156 7.04 19.47 -0.66
C LEU A 156 5.54 19.48 -0.93
N THR A 157 4.81 18.60 -0.27
CA THR A 157 3.36 18.53 -0.44
C THR A 157 2.68 18.67 0.92
N VAL A 158 1.64 19.48 0.98
CA VAL A 158 0.76 19.57 2.15
C VAL A 158 -0.59 19.03 1.75
N TRP A 159 -1.05 18.00 2.44
CA TRP A 159 -2.36 17.43 2.25
C TRP A 159 -3.28 17.79 3.40
N ALA A 160 -4.49 18.20 3.06
CA ALA A 160 -5.53 18.52 4.02
C ALA A 160 -6.85 17.85 3.65
N ASN A 161 -7.68 17.62 4.66
CA ASN A 161 -9.05 17.19 4.44
C ASN A 161 -9.94 18.41 4.13
N VAL A 162 -10.32 18.56 2.86
CA VAL A 162 -11.15 19.65 2.34
C VAL A 162 -12.41 19.05 1.73
N ASP A 163 -13.58 19.39 2.26
CA ASP A 163 -14.88 18.83 1.86
C ASP A 163 -14.93 17.29 1.93
N ASN A 164 -14.37 16.71 2.99
CA ASN A 164 -14.23 15.26 3.18
C ASN A 164 -13.37 14.57 2.08
N GLN A 165 -12.48 15.32 1.44
CA GLN A 165 -11.52 14.80 0.47
C GLN A 165 -10.09 15.16 0.86
N HIS A 166 -9.18 14.20 0.76
CA HIS A 166 -7.75 14.41 0.94
C HIS A 166 -7.18 15.10 -0.31
N LYS A 167 -6.85 16.38 -0.19
CA LYS A 167 -6.40 17.24 -1.31
C LYS A 167 -5.05 17.88 -1.00
N SER A 168 -4.19 17.99 -2.02
CA SER A 168 -2.98 18.80 -1.93
C SER A 168 -3.35 20.28 -1.99
N VAL A 169 -2.85 21.08 -1.05
CA VAL A 169 -3.21 22.50 -0.90
C VAL A 169 -2.05 23.45 -1.19
N TRP A 170 -0.88 22.92 -1.52
CA TRP A 170 0.32 23.67 -1.88
C TRP A 170 1.16 22.91 -2.89
#